data_AF-A0A948B1R9-F1
#
_entry.id   AF-A0A948B1R9-F1
#
_cell.length_a   1.000
_cell.length_b   1.000
_cell.length_c   1.000
_cell.angle_alpha   90.00
_cell.angle_beta   90.00
_cell.angle_gamma   90.00
#
_symmetry.space_group_name_H-M   'P 1'
#
loop_
_entity.id
_entity.type
_entity.pdbx_description
1 polymer ?
#
loop_
_entity_poly.entity_id
_entity_poly.type
_entity_poly.pdbx_seq_one_letter_code
_entity_poly.pdbx_strand_id
1 'polypeptide(L)'
;MRKKVLYGILVGLAAALVALGLWEWGKLNGIENLAWRWRVRWLAQPSAETPRIKVILLDQASLDWGKKEMGLAWPWPREIYSALLDFCARGGARSVAFDVVFTEPS
;
A
#
# COMPACT_ATOMS: atom_id res chain seq x y z
N MET A 1 -32.05 11.97 32.40
CA MET A 1 -30.82 11.34 31.88
C MET A 1 -31.01 10.67 30.52
N ARG A 2 -31.99 9.77 30.33
CA ARG A 2 -32.28 9.09 29.03
C ARG A 2 -32.43 10.01 27.81
N LYS A 3 -33.11 11.16 27.94
CA LYS A 3 -33.30 12.11 26.81
C LYS A 3 -31.98 12.72 26.32
N LYS A 4 -31.04 13.04 27.23
CA LYS A 4 -29.73 13.60 26.86
C LYS A 4 -28.89 12.59 26.07
N VAL A 5 -28.95 11.32 26.45
CA VAL A 5 -28.30 10.23 25.72
C VAL A 5 -28.88 10.08 24.32
N LEU A 6 -30.22 10.11 24.19
CA LEU A 6 -30.89 10.05 22.89
C LEU A 6 -30.47 11.19 21.96
N TYR A 7 -30.46 12.43 22.46
CA TYR A 7 -30.01 13.58 21.66
C TYR A 7 -28.53 13.47 21.28
N GLY A 8 -27.66 12.98 22.17
CA GLY A 8 -26.26 12.73 21.85
C GLY A 8 -26.09 11.72 20.72
N ILE A 9 -26.85 10.61 20.76
CA ILE A 9 -26.85 9.60 19.69
C ILE A 9 -27.35 10.19 18.37
N LEU A 10 -28.45 10.95 18.39
CA LEU A 10 -29.02 11.56 17.18
C LEU A 10 -28.05 12.56 16.54
N VAL A 11 -27.40 13.41 17.33
CA VAL A 11 -26.40 14.35 16.82
C VAL A 11 -25.17 13.61 16.28
N GLY A 12 -24.70 12.57 16.97
CA GLY A 12 -23.60 11.73 16.49
C GLY A 12 -23.91 11.05 15.16
N LEU A 13 -25.11 10.47 15.03
CA LEU A 13 -25.58 9.85 13.78
C LEU A 13 -25.69 10.88 12.65
N ALA A 14 -26.28 12.05 12.92
CA ALA A 14 -26.39 13.10 11.92
C ALA A 14 -25.00 13.58 11.44
N ALA A 15 -24.07 13.79 12.38
CA ALA A 15 -22.69 14.17 12.05
C ALA A 15 -21.97 13.09 11.24
N ALA A 16 -22.13 11.81 11.60
CA ALA A 16 -21.55 10.69 10.87
C ALA A 16 -22.10 10.60 9.44
N LEU A 17 -23.42 10.74 9.27
CA LEU A 17 -24.05 10.73 7.95
C LEU A 17 -23.57 11.88 7.06
N VAL A 18 -23.41 13.08 7.63
CA VAL A 18 -22.86 14.23 6.91
C VAL A 18 -21.40 13.98 6.53
N ALA A 19 -20.58 13.47 7.44
CA ALA A 19 -19.18 13.16 7.17
C ALA A 19 -19.04 12.10 6.06
N LEU A 20 -19.84 11.03 6.11
CA LEU A 20 -19.89 10.00 5.08
C LEU A 20 -20.33 10.57 3.73
N GLY A 21 -21.37 11.41 3.69
CA GLY A 21 -21.81 12.07 2.45
C GLY A 21 -20.74 12.98 1.84
N LEU A 22 -20.02 13.74 2.67
CA LEU A 22 -18.89 14.57 2.22
C LEU A 22 -17.71 13.74 1.72
N TRP A 23 -17.49 12.57 2.30
CA TRP A 23 -16.45 11.63 1.88
C TRP A 23 -16.77 11.00 0.53
N GLU A 24 -17.99 10.50 0.34
CA GLU A 24 -18.47 9.93 -0.94
C GLU A 24 -18.40 10.95 -2.10
N TRP A 25 -18.73 12.22 -1.84
CA TRP A 25 -18.57 13.29 -2.82
C TRP A 25 -17.13 13.80 -2.99
N GLY A 26 -16.17 13.22 -2.29
CA GLY A 26 -14.75 13.57 -2.39
C GLY A 26 -14.41 14.97 -1.88
N LYS A 27 -15.31 15.64 -1.15
CA LYS A 27 -15.09 17.01 -0.64
C LYS A 27 -13.99 17.06 0.44
N LEU A 28 -13.72 15.93 1.08
CA LEU A 28 -12.65 15.78 2.07
C LEU A 28 -11.27 15.47 1.45
N ASN A 29 -11.22 15.12 0.17
CA ASN A 29 -9.97 14.68 -0.49
C ASN A 29 -8.87 15.75 -0.47
N GLY A 30 -9.23 17.03 -0.53
CA GLY A 30 -8.23 18.12 -0.47
C GLY A 30 -7.49 18.16 0.88
N ILE A 31 -8.23 18.00 1.98
CA ILE A 31 -7.68 17.96 3.33
C ILE A 31 -6.87 16.67 3.52
N GLU A 32 -7.41 15.54 3.07
CA GLU A 32 -6.70 14.25 3.14
C GLU A 32 -5.39 14.28 2.36
N ASN A 33 -5.39 14.83 1.14
CA ASN A 33 -4.19 14.96 0.32
C ASN A 33 -3.15 15.88 0.97
N LEU A 34 -3.57 16.96 1.63
CA LEU A 34 -2.67 17.83 2.37
C LEU A 34 -2.03 17.09 3.55
N ALA A 35 -2.86 16.40 4.35
CA ALA A 35 -2.40 15.60 5.48
C ALA A 35 -1.47 14.46 5.03
N TRP A 36 -1.79 13.79 3.92
CA TRP A 36 -0.95 12.78 3.29
C TRP A 36 0.41 13.33 2.87
N ARG A 37 0.44 14.47 2.17
CA ARG A 37 1.68 15.13 1.76
C ARG A 37 2.59 15.43 2.95
N TRP A 38 2.02 15.91 4.06
CA TRP A 38 2.78 16.20 5.27
C TRP A 38 3.35 14.92 5.88
N ARG A 39 2.54 13.86 6.00
CA ARG A 39 2.98 12.55 6.49
C ARG A 39 4.12 11.99 5.65
N VAL A 40 3.99 11.95 4.33
CA VAL A 40 5.03 11.41 3.43
C VAL A 40 6.31 12.23 3.54
N ARG A 41 6.22 13.57 3.54
CA ARG A 41 7.41 14.43 3.68
C ARG A 41 8.15 14.21 4.99
N TRP A 42 7.41 13.96 6.08
CA TRP A 42 8.01 13.74 7.40
C TRP A 42 8.58 12.34 7.57
N LEU A 43 7.93 11.33 6.99
CA LEU A 43 8.32 9.92 7.15
C LEU A 43 9.33 9.44 6.11
N ALA A 44 9.34 10.02 4.91
CA ALA A 44 10.23 9.65 3.81
C ALA A 44 11.32 10.71 3.58
N GLN A 45 11.93 11.20 4.67
CA GLN A 45 13.06 12.12 4.54
C GLN A 45 14.23 11.42 3.81
N PRO A 46 14.87 12.07 2.83
CA PRO A 46 15.99 11.48 2.12
C PRO A 46 17.11 11.08 3.09
N SER A 47 17.62 9.87 2.96
CA SER A 47 18.84 9.44 3.65
C SER A 47 20.06 9.69 2.76
N ALA A 48 21.25 9.68 3.36
CA ALA A 48 22.47 9.53 2.58
C ALA A 48 22.39 8.27 1.71
N GLU A 49 23.02 8.31 0.54
CA GLU A 49 23.16 7.14 -0.31
C GLU A 49 23.84 6.01 0.46
N THR A 50 23.39 4.78 0.26
CA THR A 50 23.97 3.64 0.96
C THR A 50 24.09 2.43 0.04
N PRO A 51 25.27 1.80 -0.04
CA PRO A 51 25.43 0.58 -0.84
C PRO A 51 24.73 -0.63 -0.22
N ARG A 52 24.17 -0.49 0.99
CA ARG A 52 23.53 -1.56 1.77
C ARG A 52 22.10 -1.87 1.31
N ILE A 53 21.47 -0.96 0.57
CA ILE A 53 20.15 -1.19 -0.02
C ILE A 53 20.37 -1.73 -1.43
N LYS A 54 19.73 -2.87 -1.73
CA LYS A 54 19.74 -3.50 -3.05
C LYS A 54 18.31 -3.52 -3.58
N VAL A 55 18.15 -3.23 -4.86
CA VAL A 55 16.86 -3.23 -5.55
C VAL A 55 16.86 -4.37 -6.54
N ILE A 56 15.86 -5.25 -6.44
CA ILE A 56 15.60 -6.29 -7.43
C ILE A 56 14.42 -5.78 -8.26
N LEU A 57 14.70 -5.39 -9.50
CA LEU A 57 13.69 -4.83 -10.38
C LEU A 57 12.99 -5.96 -11.14
N LEU A 58 11.66 -5.99 -11.07
CA LEU A 58 10.82 -6.82 -11.94
C LEU A 58 10.06 -5.87 -12.85
N ASP A 59 10.41 -5.89 -14.13
CA ASP A 59 9.79 -5.09 -15.18
C ASP A 59 8.93 -5.96 -16.12
N GLN A 60 8.28 -5.32 -17.09
CA GLN A 60 7.43 -6.03 -18.05
C GLN A 60 8.19 -7.11 -18.82
N ALA A 61 9.45 -6.84 -19.20
CA ALA A 61 10.27 -7.81 -19.92
C ALA A 61 10.55 -9.06 -19.07
N SER A 62 10.78 -8.89 -17.77
CA SER A 62 10.95 -9.99 -16.81
C SER A 62 9.68 -10.83 -16.67
N LEU A 63 8.51 -10.19 -16.64
CA LEU A 63 7.22 -10.88 -16.57
C LEU A 63 6.90 -11.65 -17.87
N ASP A 64 7.15 -11.03 -19.03
CA ASP A 64 6.95 -11.64 -20.34
C ASP A 64 7.86 -12.86 -20.52
N TRP A 65 9.12 -12.76 -20.06
CA TRP A 65 10.04 -13.89 -20.01
C TRP A 65 9.52 -15.01 -19.10
N GLY A 66 9.04 -14.69 -17.89
CA GLY A 66 8.47 -15.68 -16.96
C GLY A 66 7.26 -16.39 -17.54
N LYS A 67 6.40 -15.67 -18.26
CA LYS A 67 5.25 -16.23 -18.96
C LYS A 67 5.67 -17.14 -20.11
N LYS A 68 6.64 -16.71 -20.93
CA LYS A 68 7.07 -17.43 -22.13
C LYS A 68 7.88 -18.68 -21.81
N GLU A 69 8.86 -18.56 -20.93
CA GLU A 69 9.85 -19.61 -20.67
C GLU A 69 9.45 -20.50 -19.48
N MET A 70 8.74 -19.96 -18.50
CA MET A 70 8.34 -20.72 -17.30
C MET A 70 6.83 -20.97 -17.20
N GLY A 71 6.02 -20.47 -18.15
CA GLY A 71 4.57 -20.61 -18.13
C GLY A 71 3.88 -19.84 -16.99
N LEU A 72 4.58 -18.91 -16.33
CA LEU A 72 4.06 -18.15 -15.19
C LEU A 72 3.43 -16.84 -15.65
N ALA A 73 2.10 -16.82 -15.74
CA ALA A 73 1.35 -15.60 -15.95
C ALA A 73 1.37 -14.71 -14.71
N TRP A 74 1.27 -13.39 -14.92
CA TRP A 74 1.06 -12.45 -13.84
C TRP A 74 -0.42 -12.49 -13.42
N PRO A 75 -0.74 -12.34 -12.12
CA PRO A 75 0.16 -12.24 -10.99
C PRO A 75 0.77 -13.58 -10.59
N TRP A 76 2.05 -13.59 -10.23
CA TRP A 76 2.71 -14.83 -9.83
C TRP A 76 2.12 -15.40 -8.53
N PRO A 77 2.01 -16.73 -8.42
CA PRO A 77 1.66 -17.40 -7.17
C PRO A 77 2.62 -17.01 -6.04
N ARG A 78 2.13 -16.97 -4.80
CA ARG A 78 2.91 -16.48 -3.65
C ARG A 78 4.15 -17.35 -3.38
N GLU A 79 4.09 -18.61 -3.77
CA GLU A 79 5.16 -19.60 -3.66
C GLU A 79 6.40 -19.17 -4.44
N ILE A 80 6.26 -18.45 -5.56
CA ILE A 80 7.40 -17.99 -6.35
C ILE A 80 8.28 -17.01 -5.56
N TYR A 81 7.67 -16.18 -4.70
CA TYR A 81 8.43 -15.23 -3.89
C TYR A 81 9.23 -15.90 -2.77
N SER A 82 8.98 -17.17 -2.42
CA SER A 82 9.77 -17.85 -1.39
C SER A 82 11.23 -18.01 -1.83
N ALA A 83 11.46 -18.37 -3.10
CA ALA A 83 12.80 -18.50 -3.65
C ALA A 83 13.57 -17.17 -3.63
N LEU A 84 12.87 -16.06 -3.89
CA LEU A 84 13.43 -14.71 -3.80
C LEU A 84 13.79 -14.34 -2.35
N LEU A 85 12.90 -14.64 -1.40
CA LEU A 85 13.14 -14.42 0.02
C LEU A 85 14.31 -15.25 0.54
N ASP A 86 14.40 -16.52 0.15
CA ASP A 86 15.52 -17.41 0.50
C ASP A 86 16.85 -16.92 -0.09
N PHE A 87 16.82 -16.39 -1.31
CA PHE A 87 17.98 -15.73 -1.92
C PHE A 87 18.42 -14.51 -1.10
N CYS A 88 17.49 -13.62 -0.75
CA CYS A 88 17.77 -12.44 0.07
C CYS A 88 18.29 -12.82 1.47
N ALA A 89 17.70 -13.84 2.10
CA ALA A 89 18.11 -14.34 3.41
C ALA A 89 19.54 -14.88 3.39
N ARG A 90 19.88 -15.70 2.39
CA ARG A 90 21.26 -16.20 2.18
C ARG A 90 22.25 -15.06 1.90
N GLY A 91 21.80 -13.99 1.25
CA GLY A 91 22.57 -12.77 1.06
C GLY A 91 22.72 -11.89 2.31
N GLY A 92 22.14 -12.28 3.45
CA GLY A 92 22.23 -11.53 4.70
C GLY A 92 21.31 -10.30 4.77
N ALA A 93 20.24 -10.26 3.96
CA ALA A 93 19.26 -9.18 4.03
C ALA A 93 18.59 -9.13 5.41
N ARG A 94 18.67 -7.96 6.06
CA ARG A 94 18.02 -7.72 7.37
C ARG A 94 16.52 -7.45 7.29
N SER A 95 16.07 -7.01 6.12
CA SER A 95 14.68 -6.69 5.83
C SER A 95 14.46 -6.79 4.33
N VAL A 96 13.28 -7.25 3.91
CA VAL A 96 12.84 -7.25 2.51
C VAL A 96 11.50 -6.52 2.45
N ALA A 97 11.39 -5.58 1.51
CA ALA A 97 10.15 -4.88 1.23
C ALA A 97 9.74 -5.17 -0.21
N PHE A 98 8.43 -5.30 -0.43
CA PHE A 98 7.85 -5.51 -1.73
C PHE A 98 7.09 -4.26 -2.14
N ASP A 99 7.37 -3.79 -3.36
CA ASP A 99 6.56 -2.81 -4.05
C ASP A 99 6.02 -3.51 -5.30
N VAL A 100 4.80 -4.02 -5.20
CA VAL A 100 4.19 -4.89 -6.22
C VAL A 100 2.80 -4.39 -6.52
N VAL A 101 2.51 -4.20 -7.81
CA VAL A 101 1.20 -3.80 -8.30
C VAL A 101 0.55 -4.98 -9.00
N PHE A 102 -0.60 -5.41 -8.48
CA PHE A 102 -1.39 -6.48 -9.08
C PHE A 102 -2.36 -5.88 -10.11
N THR A 103 -1.95 -5.89 -11.37
CA THR A 103 -2.71 -5.31 -12.50
C THR A 103 -3.67 -6.29 -13.15
N GLU A 104 -3.46 -7.59 -12.94
CA GLU A 104 -4.23 -8.68 -13.55
C GLU A 104 -4.98 -9.49 -12.48
N PRO A 105 -6.15 -10.07 -12.82
CA PRO A 105 -6.91 -10.92 -11.91
C PRO A 105 -6.15 -12.21 -11.56
N SER A 106 -6.40 -12.70 -10.35
CA SER A 106 -5.82 -13.93 -9.79
C SER A 106 -6.56 -15.19 -10.21
#